data_AF-A0A958GNP7-F1
#
_entry.id   AF-A0A958GNP7-F1
#
_cell.length_a   1.000
_cell.length_b   1.000
_cell.length_c   1.000
_cell.angle_alpha   90.00
_cell.angle_beta   90.00
_cell.angle_gamma   90.00
#
_symmetry.space_group_name_H-M   'P 1'
#
loop_
_entity.id
_entity.type
_entity.pdbx_description
1 polymer ?
#
loop_
_entity_poly.entity_id
_entity_poly.type
_entity_poly.pdbx_seq_one_letter_code
_entity_poly.pdbx_strand_id
1 'polypeptide(L)'
;MEQDKSPSELEEDSFGFTVARETVEIGKTYPIFGMITALRNERPGEIVAEINHSITAKMSISSDDRLETLKERAFEMGIFVATVVATEPTIEVECSTVIFGRKQAHYA
;
A
#
# COMPACT_ATOMS: atom_id res chain seq x y z
N MET A 1 -5.72 -8.25 41.02
CA MET A 1 -4.80 -9.15 40.31
C MET A 1 -5.67 -10.25 39.73
N GLU A 2 -5.79 -10.50 38.44
CA GLU A 2 -5.22 -9.99 37.20
C GLU A 2 -6.38 -10.01 36.19
N GLN A 3 -6.51 -8.97 35.38
CA GLN A 3 -7.40 -9.01 34.21
C GLN A 3 -6.66 -9.78 33.12
N ASP A 4 -7.08 -11.01 32.84
CA ASP A 4 -6.61 -11.72 31.66
C ASP A 4 -7.52 -11.36 30.49
N LYS A 5 -6.92 -10.75 29.46
CA LYS A 5 -7.62 -10.16 28.32
C LYS A 5 -8.15 -11.26 27.40
N SER A 6 -9.38 -11.09 26.95
CA SER A 6 -10.06 -11.93 25.97
C SER A 6 -9.20 -12.12 24.70
N PRO A 7 -9.07 -13.35 24.16
CA PRO A 7 -8.30 -13.61 22.96
C PRO A 7 -9.03 -13.00 21.75
N SER A 8 -8.42 -11.99 21.13
CA SER A 8 -8.85 -11.46 19.84
C SER A 8 -8.79 -12.59 18.80
N GLU A 9 -9.85 -12.70 18.00
CA GLU A 9 -10.11 -13.74 17.00
C GLU A 9 -8.93 -13.91 16.02
N LEU A 10 -8.10 -14.91 16.29
CA LEU A 10 -7.01 -15.34 15.44
C LEU A 10 -7.58 -16.34 14.42
N GLU A 11 -7.82 -15.90 13.18
CA GLU A 11 -8.27 -16.76 12.08
C GLU A 11 -7.05 -17.46 11.46
N GLU A 12 -6.99 -18.79 11.48
CA GLU A 12 -5.99 -19.54 10.71
C GLU A 12 -6.44 -19.62 9.24
N ASP A 13 -5.59 -19.15 8.32
CA ASP A 13 -5.85 -19.25 6.89
C ASP A 13 -5.57 -20.67 6.35
N SER A 14 -5.88 -20.91 5.07
CA SER A 14 -5.68 -22.20 4.41
C SER A 14 -4.22 -22.67 4.34
N PHE A 15 -3.26 -21.83 4.70
CA PHE A 15 -1.84 -22.11 4.71
C PHE A 15 -1.28 -22.26 6.14
N GLY A 16 -2.13 -22.19 7.17
CA GLY A 16 -1.74 -22.29 8.58
C GLY A 16 -1.12 -21.01 9.13
N PHE A 17 -1.34 -19.86 8.48
CA PHE A 17 -0.97 -18.57 9.06
C PHE A 17 -2.09 -18.04 9.93
N THR A 18 -1.71 -17.59 11.11
CA THR A 18 -2.63 -16.88 12.00
C THR A 18 -2.76 -15.43 11.54
N VAL A 19 -3.96 -15.04 11.11
CA VAL A 19 -4.27 -13.68 10.68
C VAL A 19 -4.84 -12.90 11.86
N ALA A 20 -4.13 -11.87 12.30
CA ALA A 20 -4.63 -10.89 13.24
C ALA A 20 -5.15 -9.66 12.47
N ARG A 21 -6.42 -9.30 12.67
CA ARG A 21 -6.98 -8.03 12.17
C ARG A 21 -6.69 -6.95 13.20
N GLU A 22 -5.68 -6.14 12.94
CA GLU A 22 -5.35 -4.97 13.76
C GLU A 22 -5.79 -3.67 13.06
N THR A 23 -6.07 -2.65 13.88
CA THR A 23 -6.23 -1.29 13.38
C THR A 23 -4.87 -0.72 12.99
N VAL A 24 -4.79 -0.06 11.83
CA VAL A 24 -3.57 0.63 11.41
C VAL A 24 -3.27 1.83 12.31
N GLU A 25 -2.00 2.02 12.67
CA GLU A 25 -1.56 3.11 13.54
C GLU A 25 -0.84 4.21 12.75
N ILE A 26 -1.17 5.47 13.05
CA ILE A 26 -0.48 6.63 12.49
C ILE A 26 1.00 6.59 12.92
N GLY A 27 1.90 6.85 11.97
CA GLY A 27 3.35 6.82 12.15
C GLY A 27 3.99 5.44 11.97
N LYS A 28 3.19 4.37 11.83
CA LYS A 28 3.73 3.04 11.51
C LYS A 28 3.79 2.79 10.01
N THR A 29 4.79 2.00 9.61
CA THR A 29 5.03 1.62 8.22
C THR A 29 4.53 0.20 7.98
N TYR A 30 3.76 0.02 6.90
CA TYR A 30 3.20 -1.27 6.51
C TYR A 30 3.48 -1.56 5.03
N PRO A 31 3.69 -2.84 4.67
CA PRO A 31 3.61 -3.27 3.28
C PRO A 31 2.14 -3.37 2.88
N ILE A 32 1.74 -2.57 1.90
CA ILE A 32 0.40 -2.61 1.32
C ILE A 32 0.49 -3.42 0.02
N PHE A 33 -0.24 -4.53 -0.05
CA PHE A 33 -0.41 -5.27 -1.29
C PHE A 33 -1.60 -4.73 -2.06
N GLY A 34 -1.39 -4.35 -3.32
CA GLY A 34 -2.46 -3.71 -4.08
C GLY A 34 -2.04 -3.26 -5.46
N MET A 35 -2.82 -2.36 -6.03
CA MET A 35 -2.56 -1.74 -7.32
C MET A 35 -2.92 -0.26 -7.27
N ILE A 36 -2.25 0.56 -8.09
CA ILE A 36 -2.64 1.95 -8.30
C ILE A 36 -3.93 1.95 -9.12
N THR A 37 -4.99 2.51 -8.56
CA THR A 37 -6.33 2.61 -9.18
C THR A 37 -6.57 3.98 -9.82
N ALA A 38 -5.88 5.02 -9.36
CA ALA A 38 -5.91 6.34 -9.97
C ALA A 38 -4.64 7.14 -9.67
N LEU A 39 -4.24 8.02 -10.59
CA LEU A 39 -3.28 9.09 -10.33
C LEU A 39 -4.07 10.39 -10.17
N ARG A 40 -3.99 11.01 -8.99
CA ARG A 40 -4.79 12.19 -8.62
C ARG A 40 -4.03 13.50 -8.83
N ASN A 41 -2.71 13.47 -8.71
CA ASN A 41 -1.85 14.63 -8.94
C ASN A 41 -0.47 14.19 -9.41
N GLU A 42 0.05 14.83 -10.45
CA GLU A 42 1.34 14.52 -11.09
C GLU A 42 2.23 15.77 -11.12
N ARG A 43 2.49 16.36 -9.96
CA ARG A 43 3.44 17.48 -9.90
C ARG A 43 4.87 16.94 -9.99
N PRO A 44 5.78 17.63 -10.69
CA PRO A 44 7.19 17.27 -10.67
C PRO A 44 7.70 17.18 -9.22
N GLY A 45 8.26 16.04 -8.84
CA GLY A 45 8.76 15.78 -7.48
C GLY A 45 7.76 15.16 -6.50
N GLU A 46 6.45 15.25 -6.75
CA GLU A 46 5.41 14.74 -5.84
C GLU A 46 4.19 14.22 -6.60
N ILE A 47 3.85 12.96 -6.35
CA ILE A 47 2.68 12.30 -6.94
C ILE A 47 1.72 11.90 -5.84
N VAL A 48 0.43 12.06 -6.12
CA VAL A 48 -0.64 11.51 -5.29
C VAL A 48 -1.34 10.43 -6.09
N ALA A 49 -1.27 9.21 -5.59
CA ALA A 49 -1.90 8.03 -6.18
C ALA A 49 -2.98 7.47 -5.25
N GLU A 50 -3.97 6.82 -5.82
CA GLU A 50 -4.96 6.02 -5.11
C GLU A 50 -4.58 4.54 -5.23
N ILE A 51 -4.56 3.83 -4.11
CA ILE A 51 -4.31 2.39 -4.04
C ILE A 51 -5.59 1.71 -3.56
N ASN A 52 -5.99 0.63 -4.24
CA ASN A 52 -7.16 -0.20 -3.90
C ASN A 52 -8.45 0.62 -3.64
N HIS A 53 -8.66 1.72 -4.38
CA HIS A 53 -9.82 2.62 -4.26
C HIS A 53 -10.09 3.27 -2.88
N SER A 54 -9.16 3.14 -1.92
CA SER A 54 -9.44 3.51 -0.52
C SER A 54 -8.25 4.12 0.21
N ILE A 55 -7.05 4.05 -0.36
CA ILE A 55 -5.82 4.55 0.24
C ILE A 55 -5.25 5.65 -0.65
N THR A 56 -5.03 6.83 -0.07
CA THR A 56 -4.34 7.93 -0.75
C THR A 56 -2.86 7.89 -0.41
N ALA A 57 -2.01 7.64 -1.41
CA ALA A 57 -0.57 7.54 -1.26
C ALA A 57 0.15 8.75 -1.85
N LYS A 58 0.92 9.45 -1.02
CA LYS A 58 1.84 10.51 -1.44
C LYS A 58 3.21 9.89 -1.70
N MET A 59 3.79 10.17 -2.86
CA MET A 59 5.07 9.60 -3.30
C MET A 59 5.99 10.72 -3.77
N SER A 60 7.23 10.75 -3.29
CA SER A 60 8.26 11.64 -3.82
C SER A 60 9.01 10.94 -4.96
N ILE A 61 8.81 11.39 -6.20
CA ILE A 61 9.48 10.85 -7.39
C ILE A 61 10.24 11.98 -8.09
N SER A 62 11.56 11.92 -8.00
CA SER A 62 12.47 12.95 -8.50
C SER A 62 12.99 12.69 -9.93
N SER A 63 12.48 11.68 -10.61
CA SER A 63 12.97 11.22 -11.93
C SER A 63 11.79 10.91 -12.84
N ASP A 64 11.80 11.52 -14.03
CA ASP A 64 10.75 11.33 -15.03
C ASP A 64 10.64 9.86 -15.48
N ASP A 65 11.76 9.17 -15.66
CA ASP A 65 11.77 7.73 -16.00
C ASP A 65 11.05 6.86 -14.95
N ARG A 66 11.19 7.20 -13.67
CA ARG A 66 10.49 6.50 -12.57
C ARG A 66 9.00 6.82 -12.56
N LEU A 67 8.63 8.06 -12.90
CA LEU A 67 7.24 8.46 -13.03
C LEU A 67 6.58 7.73 -14.20
N GLU A 68 7.23 7.69 -15.36
CA GLU A 68 6.72 6.96 -16.53
C GLU A 68 6.63 5.46 -16.24
N THR A 69 7.61 4.87 -15.56
CA THR A 69 7.52 3.47 -15.11
C THR A 69 6.31 3.26 -14.20
N LEU A 70 6.06 4.16 -13.25
CA LEU A 70 4.90 4.06 -12.35
C LEU A 70 3.58 4.12 -13.12
N LYS A 71 3.49 4.99 -14.13
CA LYS A 71 2.31 5.13 -15.00
C LYS A 71 2.10 3.90 -15.87
N GLU A 72 3.16 3.39 -16.52
CA GLU A 72 3.10 2.17 -17.32
C GLU A 72 2.61 0.96 -16.51
N ARG A 73 3.01 0.93 -15.23
CA ARG A 73 2.70 -0.16 -14.30
C ARG A 73 1.49 0.16 -13.42
N ALA A 74 0.77 1.25 -13.70
CA ALA A 74 -0.51 1.50 -13.06
C ALA A 74 -1.46 0.35 -13.40
N PHE A 75 -2.36 0.03 -12.49
CA PHE A 75 -3.23 -1.15 -12.59
C PHE A 75 -2.52 -2.51 -12.57
N GLU A 76 -1.26 -2.54 -12.13
CA GLU A 76 -0.57 -3.78 -11.85
C GLU A 76 -0.41 -4.02 -10.35
N MET A 77 -0.38 -5.30 -9.99
CA MET A 77 -0.15 -5.69 -8.61
C MET A 77 1.28 -5.36 -8.18
N GLY A 78 1.39 -4.74 -7.01
CA GLY A 78 2.64 -4.35 -6.40
C GLY A 78 2.56 -4.34 -4.88
N ILE A 79 3.72 -4.16 -4.27
CA ILE A 79 3.86 -3.92 -2.83
C ILE A 79 4.29 -2.47 -2.64
N PHE A 80 3.55 -1.74 -1.81
CA PHE A 80 3.79 -0.34 -1.48
C PHE A 80 4.24 -0.28 -0.02
N VAL A 81 5.47 0.15 0.23
CA VAL A 81 5.99 0.34 1.59
C VAL A 81 5.62 1.75 2.02
N ALA A 82 4.67 1.85 2.94
CA ALA A 82 3.97 3.10 3.21
C ALA A 82 3.81 3.35 4.71
N THR A 83 4.10 4.58 5.14
CA THR A 83 3.88 5.05 6.51
C THR A 83 2.52 5.72 6.59
N VAL A 84 1.69 5.30 7.54
CA VAL A 84 0.35 5.87 7.75
C VAL A 84 0.49 7.29 8.32
N VAL A 85 -0.10 8.27 7.66
CA VAL A 85 -0.11 9.67 8.13
C VAL A 85 -1.49 10.12 8.61
N ALA A 86 -2.56 9.52 8.10
CA ALA A 86 -3.91 9.73 8.59
C ALA A 86 -4.78 8.49 8.35
N THR A 87 -5.83 8.32 9.15
CA THR A 87 -6.78 7.19 9.05
C THR A 87 -8.22 7.62 8.77
N GLU A 88 -8.54 8.91 8.91
CA GLU A 88 -9.88 9.48 8.71
C GLU A 88 -9.81 10.77 7.87
N PRO A 89 -10.76 11.01 6.94
CA PRO A 89 -11.88 10.15 6.55
C PRO A 89 -11.46 8.96 5.65
N THR A 90 -10.23 8.97 5.16
CA THR A 90 -9.62 7.91 4.35
C THR A 90 -8.20 7.67 4.83
N ILE A 91 -7.65 6.49 4.59
CA ILE A 91 -6.26 6.20 4.94
C ILE A 91 -5.35 6.99 4.00
N GLU A 92 -4.53 7.86 4.58
CA GLU A 92 -3.47 8.56 3.88
C GLU A 92 -2.12 7.98 4.28
N VAL A 93 -1.24 7.78 3.29
CA VAL A 93 0.09 7.24 3.51
C VAL A 93 1.15 8.03 2.77
N GLU A 94 2.36 8.07 3.33
CA GLU A 94 3.58 8.42 2.63
C GLU A 94 4.25 7.14 2.15
N CYS A 95 4.28 6.93 0.83
CA CYS A 95 4.84 5.75 0.22
C CYS A 95 6.27 6.02 -0.23
N SER A 96 7.22 5.28 0.37
CA SER A 96 8.65 5.44 0.14
C SER A 96 9.18 4.51 -0.95
N THR A 97 8.51 3.37 -1.19
CA THR A 97 8.98 2.36 -2.14
C THR A 97 7.79 1.62 -2.75
N VAL A 98 7.85 1.43 -4.08
CA VAL A 98 6.92 0.58 -4.83
C VAL A 98 7.71 -0.55 -5.47
N ILE A 99 7.26 -1.78 -5.24
CA ILE A 99 7.87 -3.00 -5.77
C ILE A 99 6.87 -3.65 -6.71
N PHE A 100 7.20 -3.70 -7.99
CA PHE A 100 6.43 -4.44 -8.98
C PHE A 100 7.03 -5.82 -9.21
N GLY A 101 6.16 -6.81 -9.43
CA GLY A 101 6.59 -8.13 -9.90
C GLY A 101 7.21 -8.06 -11.31
N ARG A 102 7.87 -9.15 -11.73
CA ARG A 102 8.39 -9.26 -13.10
C ARG A 102 7.24 -9.09 -14.10
N LYS A 103 7.44 -8.28 -15.16
CA LYS A 103 6.52 -8.22 -16.30
C LYS A 103 6.31 -9.66 -16.79
N GLN A 104 5.08 -10.17 -16.75
CA GLN A 104 4.79 -11.46 -17.38
C GLN A 104 4.99 -11.28 -18.88
N ALA A 105 6.01 -11.93 -19.44
CA ALA A 105 6.13 -12.06 -20.88
C ALA A 105 4.99 -12.97 -21.33
N HIS A 106 3.93 -12.40 -21.90
CA HIS A 106 2.90 -13.17 -22.58
C HIS A 106 3.59 -13.96 -23.71
N TYR A 107 3.81 -15.25 -23.50
CA TYR A 107 3.88 -16.20 -24.61
C TYR A 107 2.42 -16.43 -25.03
N ALA A 108 2.06 -15.83 -26.17
CA ALA A 108 0.77 -16.02 -26.83
C ALA A 108 0.56 -17.47 -27.28
#